data_AF-A0A256Z825-F1
#
_entry.id   AF-A0A256Z825-F1
#
_cell.length_a   1.000
_cell.length_b   1.000
_cell.length_c   1.000
_cell.angle_alpha   90.00
_cell.angle_beta   90.00
_cell.angle_gamma   90.00
#
_symmetry.space_group_name_H-M   'P 1'
#
loop_
_entity.id
_entity.type
_entity.pdbx_description
1 polymer ?
#
loop_
_entity_poly.entity_id
_entity_poly.type
_entity_poly.pdbx_seq_one_letter_code
_entity_poly.pdbx_strand_id
1 'polypeptide(L)' 'AAHLPGFIASRSEKPVIGVPLNVALGGLDSLLSIAQMPKGVPVATVGINNPENAAYLAIRILKLCMKMCGETCE' A
#
# COMPACT_ATOMS: atom_id res chain seq x y z
N ALA A 1 2.09 -12.46 -10.73
CA ALA A 1 0.94 -12.44 -9.80
C ALA A 1 1.40 -12.11 -8.39
N ALA A 2 0.90 -11.01 -7.83
CA ALA A 2 1.36 -10.47 -6.54
C ALA A 2 0.24 -10.55 -5.49
N HIS A 3 0.29 -11.58 -4.63
CA HIS A 3 -0.78 -11.91 -3.67
C HIS A 3 -0.52 -11.44 -2.23
N LEU A 4 0.74 -11.17 -1.90
CA LEU A 4 1.14 -10.84 -0.53
C LEU A 4 0.37 -9.64 0.05
N PRO A 5 0.24 -8.49 -0.65
CA PRO A 5 -0.47 -7.33 -0.09
C PRO A 5 -1.93 -7.63 0.25
N GLY A 6 -2.64 -8.34 -0.63
CA GLY A 6 -4.03 -8.73 -0.41
C GLY A 6 -4.19 -9.72 0.74
N PHE A 7 -3.26 -10.68 0.88
CA PHE A 7 -3.27 -11.61 2.00
C PHE A 7 -3.06 -10.91 3.34
N ILE A 8 -2.09 -9.99 3.44
CA ILE A 8 -1.86 -9.24 4.69
C ILE A 8 -3.04 -8.33 5.03
N ALA A 9 -3.63 -7.65 4.04
CA ALA A 9 -4.83 -6.83 4.25
C ALA A 9 -6.04 -7.62 4.75
N SER A 10 -6.14 -8.91 4.40
CA SER A 10 -7.21 -9.77 4.91
C SER A 10 -7.05 -10.15 6.39
N ARG A 11 -5.85 -9.97 6.97
CA ARG A 11 -5.54 -10.38 8.34
C ARG A 11 -5.25 -9.21 9.28
N SER A 12 -5.32 -7.98 8.80
CA SER A 12 -4.93 -6.80 9.55
C SER A 12 -5.90 -5.66 9.30
N GLU A 13 -6.32 -4.99 10.38
CA GLU A 13 -7.09 -3.74 10.31
C GLU A 13 -6.20 -2.52 10.05
N LYS A 14 -4.87 -2.66 10.19
CA LYS A 14 -3.92 -1.60 9.85
C LYS A 14 -3.85 -1.39 8.33
N PRO A 15 -3.62 -0.17 7.86
CA PRO A 15 -3.48 0.12 6.44
C PRO A 15 -2.30 -0.65 5.83
N VAL A 16 -2.54 -1.32 4.70
CA VAL A 16 -1.53 -2.06 3.94
C VAL A 16 -1.25 -1.33 2.64
N ILE A 17 0.03 -1.06 2.37
CA ILE A 17 0.50 -0.42 1.15
C ILE A 17 1.16 -1.48 0.27
N GLY A 18 0.69 -1.63 -0.97
CA GLY A 18 1.20 -2.57 -1.95
C GLY A 18 2.03 -1.89 -3.03
N VAL A 19 3.25 -2.40 -3.25
CA VAL A 19 4.13 -1.96 -4.34
C VAL A 19 4.13 -3.04 -5.43
N PRO A 20 3.53 -2.78 -6.61
CA PRO A 20 3.62 -3.72 -7.72
C PRO A 20 5.03 -3.75 -8.28
N LEU A 21 5.60 -4.95 -8.43
CA LEU A 21 6.92 -5.12 -9.04
C LEU A 21 6.79 -5.50 -10.51
N ASN A 22 7.68 -4.97 -11.34
CA ASN A 22 7.74 -5.31 -12.75
C ASN A 22 8.48 -6.64 -12.94
N VAL A 23 7.73 -7.74 -12.93
CA VAL A 23 8.26 -9.09 -13.17
C VAL A 23 7.76 -9.67 -14.49
N ALA A 24 6.49 -9.42 -14.85
CA ALA A 24 5.89 -9.84 -16.11
C ALA A 24 4.98 -8.75 -16.66
N LEU A 25 4.78 -8.70 -17.99
CA LEU A 25 3.87 -7.75 -18.65
C LEU A 25 4.09 -6.28 -18.25
N GLY A 26 5.34 -5.87 -18.02
CA GLY A 26 5.66 -4.51 -17.57
C GLY A 26 5.17 -4.16 -16.15
N GLY A 27 4.81 -5.17 -15.35
CA GLY A 27 4.24 -5.03 -14.01
C GLY A 27 2.72 -4.82 -13.98
N LEU A 28 2.05 -4.85 -15.14
CA LEU A 28 0.59 -4.74 -15.22
C LEU A 28 -0.11 -5.90 -14.51
N ASP A 29 0.46 -7.10 -14.59
CA ASP A 29 -0.05 -8.29 -13.90
C ASP A 29 -0.08 -8.08 -12.38
N SER A 30 0.99 -7.50 -11.85
CA SER A 30 1.20 -7.24 -10.44
C SER A 30 0.37 -6.05 -9.98
N LEU A 31 0.25 -5.01 -10.80
CA LEU A 31 -0.62 -3.87 -10.52
C LEU A 31 -2.08 -4.30 -10.41
N LEU A 32 -2.60 -5.07 -11.37
CA LEU A 32 -3.98 -5.54 -11.33
C LEU A 32 -4.20 -6.54 -10.17
N SER A 33 -3.22 -7.39 -9.87
CA SER A 33 -3.30 -8.33 -8.74
C SER A 33 -3.44 -7.61 -7.38
N ILE A 34 -2.86 -6.42 -7.23
CA ILE A 34 -2.84 -5.66 -5.97
C ILE A 34 -3.96 -4.62 -5.92
N ALA A 35 -4.26 -3.94 -7.04
CA ALA A 35 -5.22 -2.85 -7.07
C ALA A 35 -6.67 -3.34 -7.08
N GLN A 36 -6.95 -4.49 -7.70
CA GLN A 36 -8.31 -5.01 -7.89
C GLN A 36 -8.77 -5.85 -6.70
N MET A 37 -8.70 -5.29 -5.50
CA MET A 37 -9.17 -5.98 -4.29
C MET A 37 -10.69 -5.97 -4.16
N PRO A 38 -11.30 -7.06 -3.64
CA PRO A 38 -12.73 -7.09 -3.36
C PRO A 38 -13.12 -6.12 -2.24
N LYS A 39 -14.41 -5.77 -2.18
CA LYS A 39 -14.97 -4.92 -1.14
C LYS A 39 -14.68 -5.50 0.25
N GLY A 40 -14.27 -4.64 1.20
CA GLY A 40 -13.98 -5.02 2.58
C GLY A 40 -12.52 -5.34 2.89
N VAL A 41 -11.66 -5.54 1.87
CA VAL A 41 -10.22 -5.81 2.07
C VAL A 41 -9.39 -4.80 1.26
N PRO A 42 -9.32 -3.53 1.68
CA PRO A 42 -8.65 -2.49 0.91
C PRO A 42 -7.11 -2.62 0.96
N VAL A 43 -6.45 -2.31 -0.16
CA VAL A 43 -4.99 -2.16 -0.26
C VAL A 43 -4.66 -0.83 -0.93
N ALA A 44 -3.78 -0.05 -0.31
CA ALA A 44 -3.29 1.19 -0.91
C ALA A 44 -2.19 0.86 -1.93
N THR A 45 -2.52 0.94 -3.22
CA THR A 45 -1.59 0.57 -4.30
C THR A 45 -0.85 1.80 -4.81
N VAL A 46 0.48 1.70 -4.93
CA VAL A 46 1.32 2.74 -5.55
C VAL A 46 1.73 2.36 -6.98
N GLY A 47 2.50 3.23 -7.63
CA GLY A 47 3.03 2.95 -8.98
C GLY A 47 3.94 1.72 -9.05
N ILE A 48 4.04 1.15 -10.24
CA ILE A 48 4.92 -0.01 -10.52
C ILE A 48 6.37 0.36 -10.22
N ASN A 49 7.08 -0.53 -9.52
CA ASN A 49 8.47 -0.35 -9.06
C ASN A 49 8.70 0.96 -8.29
N ASN A 50 7.71 1.43 -7.52
CA ASN A 50 7.81 2.70 -6.80
C ASN A 50 7.74 2.53 -5.27
N PRO A 51 8.79 1.95 -4.64
CA PRO A 51 8.83 1.77 -3.19
C PRO A 51 8.95 3.10 -2.44
N GLU A 52 9.57 4.12 -3.04
CA GLU A 52 9.73 5.45 -2.43
C GLU A 52 8.36 6.10 -2.15
N ASN A 53 7.44 6.06 -3.12
CA ASN A 53 6.10 6.58 -2.90
C ASN A 53 5.31 5.78 -1.86
N ALA A 54 5.58 4.48 -1.70
CA ALA A 54 5.00 3.71 -0.60
C ALA A 54 5.51 4.20 0.76
N ALA A 55 6.79 4.51 0.88
CA ALA A 55 7.35 5.09 2.10
C ALA A 55 6.77 6.50 2.39
N TYR A 56 6.68 7.36 1.38
CA TYR A 56 6.05 8.68 1.54
C TYR A 56 4.57 8.58 1.94
N LEU A 57 3.83 7.62 1.37
CA LEU A 57 2.44 7.38 1.77
C LEU A 57 2.34 6.90 3.22
N ALA A 58 3.23 5.99 3.65
CA ALA A 58 3.29 5.56 5.04
C ALA A 58 3.57 6.72 5.99
N ILE A 59 4.53 7.60 5.66
CA ILE A 59 4.83 8.81 6.43
C ILE A 59 3.60 9.72 6.51
N ARG A 60 2.87 9.92 5.41
CA ARG A 60 1.64 10.74 5.41
C ARG A 60 0.56 10.16 6.33
N ILE A 61 0.37 8.84 6.33
CA ILE A 61 -0.57 8.15 7.21
C ILE A 61 -0.15 8.32 8.68
N LEU A 62 1.14 8.12 8.99
CA LEU A 62 1.68 8.31 10.34
C LEU A 62 1.55 9.76 10.82
N LYS A 63 1.84 10.74 9.95
CA LYS A 63 1.69 12.17 10.28
C LYS A 63 0.25 12.54 10.63
N LEU A 64 -0.75 11.94 9.96
CA LEU A 64 -2.16 12.15 10.33
C LEU A 64 -2.47 11.62 11.74
N CYS A 65 -1.93 10.45 12.09
CA CYS A 65 -2.10 9.87 13.42
C CYS A 65 -1.40 10.71 14.50
N MET A 66 -0.15 11.13 14.26
CA MET A 66 0.62 11.95 15.21
C MET A 66 0.03 13.34 15.41
N LYS A 67 -0.49 13.98 14.35
CA LYS A 67 -1.16 15.28 14.46
C LYS A 67 -2.42 15.23 15.32
N MET A 68 -3.11 14.07 15.38
CA MET A 68 -4.22 13.85 16.32
C MET A 68 -3.74 13.67 17.77
N CYS A 69 -2.52 13.17 17.99
CA CYS A 69 -1.93 12.95 19.32
C CYS A 69 -1.22 14.19 19.91
N GLY A 70 -1.16 15.33 19.21
CA GLY A 70 -0.64 16.59 19.74
C GLY A 70 0.88 16.75 19.71
N GLU A 71 1.64 15.79 19.19
CA GLU A 71 3.09 15.92 19.01
C GLU A 71 3.42 16.11 17.52
N THR A 72 3.64 17.36 17.13
CA THR A 72 4.20 17.71 15.83
C THR A 72 5.72 17.56 15.87
N CYS A 73 6.24 16.48 15.28
CA CYS A 73 7.64 16.47 14.83
C CYS A 73 7.68 17.10 13.42
N GLU A 74 8.17 18.34 13.37
CA GLU A 74 8.64 19.01 12.14
C GLU A 74 9.83 18.27 11.52
#